data_AF-A0A2V6Q364-F1
#
_entry.id   AF-A0A2V6Q364-F1
#
_cell.length_a   1.000
_cell.length_b   1.000
_cell.length_c   1.000
_cell.angle_alpha   90.00
_cell.angle_beta   90.00
_cell.angle_gamma   90.00
#
_symmetry.space_group_name_H-M   'P 1'
#
loop_
_entity.id
_entity.type
_entity.pdbx_description
1 polymer ?
#
loop_
_entity_poly.entity_id
_entity_poly.type
_entity_poly.pdbx_seq_one_letter_code
_entity_poly.pdbx_strand_id
1 'polypeptide(L)'
;MARVWLVAVALTLGAATPEPPGSDYDLVWTAFAREVRWQTGESQPVAAGERSGRARARLIRTRPGVLRLEWRGEGGDGSGLIGPAGPTSFTFPSPLVIAGPPPVPHLSGGAFDFKGDPERPDAFTVSYVEGFICRATPPVCSGVAMWERRFDGRATRLGDQSGGGVSIRSTAAATPLASSVGVNGFSTID
;
A
#
# COMPACT_ATOMS: atom_id res chain seq x y z
N MET A 1 -72.95 -3.69 8.36
CA MET A 1 -71.81 -2.93 8.92
C MET A 1 -70.56 -3.79 8.78
N ALA A 2 -69.72 -3.53 7.77
CA ALA A 2 -68.49 -4.29 7.52
C ALA A 2 -67.28 -3.47 8.00
N ARG A 3 -66.53 -3.99 8.97
CA ARG A 3 -65.29 -3.41 9.51
C ARG A 3 -64.12 -3.82 8.60
N VAL A 4 -63.55 -2.85 7.90
CA VAL A 4 -62.30 -3.00 7.15
C VAL A 4 -61.13 -2.89 8.13
N TRP A 5 -60.33 -3.95 8.24
CA TRP A 5 -59.08 -3.94 9.00
C TRP A 5 -57.93 -3.54 8.08
N LEU A 6 -57.27 -2.43 8.39
CA LEU A 6 -56.00 -2.02 7.77
C LEU A 6 -54.87 -2.83 8.41
N VAL A 7 -54.25 -3.71 7.64
CA VAL A 7 -52.99 -4.37 8.02
C VAL A 7 -51.85 -3.43 7.62
N ALA A 8 -51.18 -2.84 8.61
CA ALA A 8 -49.96 -2.08 8.40
C ALA A 8 -48.78 -3.07 8.23
N VAL A 9 -48.22 -3.13 7.02
CA VAL A 9 -46.97 -3.86 6.75
C VAL A 9 -45.81 -2.97 7.23
N ALA A 10 -45.18 -3.33 8.34
CA ALA A 10 -43.96 -2.71 8.81
C ALA A 10 -42.78 -3.22 7.95
N LEU A 11 -42.32 -2.41 7.00
CA LEU A 11 -41.05 -2.60 6.31
C LEU A 11 -39.91 -2.33 7.30
N THR A 12 -39.38 -3.39 7.92
CA THR A 12 -38.11 -3.32 8.65
C THR A 12 -36.97 -3.13 7.65
N LEU A 13 -36.62 -1.88 7.37
CA LEU A 13 -35.33 -1.54 6.76
C LEU A 13 -34.23 -1.99 7.73
N GLY A 14 -33.64 -3.15 7.48
CA GLY A 14 -32.40 -3.56 8.13
C GLY A 14 -31.31 -2.56 7.76
N ALA A 15 -30.93 -1.70 8.70
CA ALA A 15 -29.76 -0.86 8.55
C ALA A 15 -28.54 -1.78 8.41
N ALA A 16 -27.94 -1.82 7.22
CA ALA A 16 -26.62 -2.40 7.05
C ALA A 16 -25.68 -1.66 8.01
N THR A 17 -25.16 -2.37 9.01
CA THR A 17 -24.16 -1.81 9.92
C THR A 17 -22.98 -1.32 9.07
N PRO A 18 -22.57 -0.04 9.18
CA PRO A 18 -21.44 0.46 8.43
C PRO A 18 -20.20 -0.39 8.76
N GLU A 19 -19.58 -0.94 7.72
CA GLU A 19 -18.33 -1.67 7.84
C GLU A 19 -17.29 -0.75 8.50
N PRO A 20 -16.51 -1.23 9.49
CA PRO A 20 -15.53 -0.39 10.17
C PRO A 20 -14.62 0.29 9.13
N PRO A 21 -14.43 1.62 9.18
CA PRO A 21 -13.62 2.30 8.19
C PRO A 21 -12.21 1.72 8.21
N GLY A 22 -11.71 1.34 7.04
CA GLY A 22 -10.31 0.94 6.88
C GLY A 22 -9.37 2.05 7.38
N SER A 23 -8.21 1.65 7.90
CA SER A 23 -7.19 2.63 8.30
C SER A 23 -6.40 3.07 7.08
N ASP A 24 -6.11 4.37 6.97
CA ASP A 24 -5.36 4.94 5.85
C ASP A 24 -3.86 5.07 6.20
N TYR A 25 -3.01 4.90 5.19
CA TYR A 25 -1.55 4.79 5.33
C TYR A 25 -0.83 5.54 4.21
N ASP A 26 0.35 6.07 4.53
CA ASP A 26 1.37 6.39 3.54
C ASP A 26 2.16 5.12 3.19
N LEU A 27 2.10 4.70 1.93
CA LEU A 27 2.79 3.51 1.42
C LEU A 27 3.92 3.93 0.48
N VAL A 28 5.11 3.39 0.72
CA VAL A 28 6.22 3.35 -0.24
C VAL A 28 6.37 1.91 -0.69
N TRP A 29 6.47 1.70 -2.00
CA TRP A 29 6.52 0.35 -2.56
C TRP A 29 7.50 0.22 -3.72
N THR A 30 7.95 -1.00 -3.93
CA THR A 30 8.76 -1.44 -5.06
C THR A 30 8.16 -2.72 -5.63
N ALA A 31 8.07 -2.81 -6.96
CA ALA A 31 7.69 -3.98 -7.70
C ALA A 31 8.84 -4.37 -8.63
N PHE A 32 9.17 -5.65 -8.65
CA PHE A 32 10.18 -6.23 -9.53
C PHE A 32 9.53 -7.31 -10.37
N ALA A 33 9.97 -7.44 -11.62
CA ALA A 33 9.60 -8.59 -12.45
C ALA A 33 10.79 -9.04 -13.29
N ARG A 34 10.85 -10.35 -13.56
CA ARG A 34 11.75 -10.93 -14.54
C ARG A 34 11.11 -12.07 -15.31
N GLU A 35 11.54 -12.25 -16.55
CA GLU A 35 11.16 -13.35 -17.43
C GLU A 35 12.39 -13.93 -18.13
N VAL A 36 12.47 -15.26 -18.20
CA VAL A 36 13.48 -16.01 -18.93
C VAL A 36 12.79 -16.83 -19.99
N ARG A 37 13.23 -16.71 -21.23
CA ARG A 37 12.69 -17.43 -22.38
C ARG A 37 13.71 -18.41 -22.95
N TRP A 38 13.20 -19.51 -23.50
CA TRP A 38 13.94 -20.40 -24.37
C TRP A 38 14.00 -19.78 -25.77
N GLN A 39 15.19 -19.68 -26.36
CA GLN A 39 15.34 -19.64 -27.81
C GLN A 39 16.11 -20.89 -28.25
N THR A 40 16.12 -21.16 -29.55
CA THR A 40 16.60 -22.40 -30.16
C THR A 40 17.91 -22.90 -29.54
N GLY A 41 17.81 -23.93 -28.69
CA GLY A 41 18.95 -24.62 -28.08
C GLY A 41 19.56 -24.00 -26.81
N GLU A 42 19.24 -22.75 -26.45
CA GLU A 42 19.88 -22.04 -25.31
C GLU A 42 18.89 -21.12 -24.55
N SER A 43 19.17 -20.88 -23.26
CA SER A 43 18.46 -19.87 -22.47
C SER A 43 18.92 -18.46 -22.84
N GLN A 44 17.98 -17.57 -23.15
CA GLN A 44 18.27 -16.18 -23.51
C GLN A 44 18.51 -15.25 -22.32
N PRO A 45 19.00 -14.01 -22.56
CA PRO A 45 19.07 -12.98 -21.54
C PRO A 45 17.72 -12.74 -20.86
N VAL A 46 17.81 -12.49 -19.55
CA VAL A 46 16.69 -12.20 -18.67
C VAL A 46 16.12 -10.82 -19.02
N ALA A 47 14.82 -10.75 -19.35
CA ALA A 47 14.11 -9.48 -19.29
C ALA A 47 13.81 -9.20 -17.82
N ALA A 48 14.31 -8.08 -17.28
CA ALA A 48 14.10 -7.69 -15.89
C ALA A 48 13.72 -6.21 -15.80
N GLY A 49 12.90 -5.87 -14.82
CA GLY A 49 12.49 -4.49 -14.57
C GLY A 49 12.15 -4.27 -13.11
N GLU A 50 12.27 -3.02 -12.67
CA GLU A 50 11.85 -2.56 -11.36
C GLU A 50 11.02 -1.29 -11.52
N ARG A 51 10.00 -1.15 -10.67
CA ARG A 51 9.17 0.05 -10.57
C ARG A 51 8.90 0.34 -9.12
N SER A 52 9.03 1.59 -8.71
CA SER A 52 8.76 2.02 -7.33
C SER A 52 7.80 3.20 -7.30
N GLY A 53 7.12 3.38 -6.19
CA GLY A 53 6.17 4.48 -6.04
C GLY A 53 5.85 4.82 -4.60
N ARG A 54 5.15 5.95 -4.45
CA ARG A 54 4.43 6.33 -3.23
C ARG A 54 2.94 6.30 -3.52
N ALA A 55 2.15 5.87 -2.55
CA ALA A 55 0.71 5.75 -2.69
C ALA A 55 0.02 6.02 -1.35
N ARG A 56 -1.25 6.44 -1.42
CA ARG A 56 -2.15 6.32 -0.26
C ARG A 56 -2.70 4.91 -0.27
N ALA A 57 -2.56 4.23 0.85
CA ALA A 57 -3.05 2.88 1.03
C ALA A 57 -4.14 2.83 2.09
N ARG A 58 -5.02 1.84 1.99
CA ARG A 58 -6.06 1.55 2.95
C ARG A 58 -5.99 0.09 3.33
N LEU A 59 -6.05 -0.18 4.63
CA LEU A 59 -6.12 -1.53 5.18
C LEU A 59 -7.52 -1.77 5.73
N ILE A 60 -8.25 -2.68 5.09
CA ILE A 60 -9.66 -2.96 5.35
C ILE A 60 -9.77 -4.37 5.94
N ARG A 61 -10.45 -4.51 7.08
CA ARG A 61 -10.76 -5.83 7.61
C ARG A 61 -11.92 -6.43 6.83
N THR A 62 -11.69 -7.56 6.16
CA THR A 62 -12.74 -8.24 5.38
C THR A 62 -13.43 -9.33 6.20
N ARG A 63 -12.69 -9.97 7.11
CA ARG A 63 -13.18 -10.94 8.10
C ARG A 63 -12.13 -11.08 9.22
N PRO A 64 -12.44 -11.72 10.36
CA PRO A 64 -11.46 -11.93 11.41
C PRO A 64 -10.18 -12.59 10.88
N GLY A 65 -9.02 -11.97 11.19
CA GLY A 65 -7.70 -12.43 10.75
C GLY A 65 -7.38 -12.25 9.26
N VAL A 66 -8.22 -11.54 8.49
CA VAL A 66 -7.95 -11.23 7.08
C VAL A 66 -8.11 -9.74 6.80
N LEU A 67 -7.05 -9.16 6.25
CA LEU A 67 -6.98 -7.77 5.84
C LEU A 67 -6.89 -7.70 4.32
N ARG A 68 -7.53 -6.69 3.73
CA ARG A 68 -7.35 -6.31 2.34
C ARG A 68 -6.58 -4.99 2.30
N LEU A 69 -5.43 -5.02 1.65
CA LEU A 69 -4.65 -3.83 1.32
C LEU A 69 -5.10 -3.34 -0.05
N GLU A 70 -5.42 -2.05 -0.15
CA GLU A 70 -5.68 -1.36 -1.42
C GLU A 70 -4.84 -0.09 -1.44
N TRP A 71 -4.26 0.28 -2.59
CA TRP A 71 -3.53 1.54 -2.70
C TRP A 71 -3.72 2.20 -4.06
N ARG A 72 -3.60 3.52 -4.05
CA ARG A 72 -3.66 4.37 -5.25
C ARG A 72 -2.61 5.47 -5.20
N GLY A 73 -1.97 5.71 -6.33
CA GLY A 73 -0.92 6.72 -6.44
C GLY A 73 -0.37 6.84 -7.86
N GLU A 74 0.46 7.85 -8.11
CA GLU A 74 1.03 8.12 -9.44
C GLU A 74 1.85 6.96 -10.00
N GLY A 75 2.48 6.17 -9.11
CA GLY A 75 3.21 4.97 -9.49
C GLY A 75 2.32 3.83 -10.01
N GLY A 76 1.00 3.94 -9.83
CA GLY A 76 0.01 2.93 -10.16
C GLY A 76 -0.73 2.40 -8.94
N ASP A 77 -1.87 1.76 -9.22
CA ASP A 77 -2.78 1.24 -8.22
C ASP A 77 -2.53 -0.25 -7.99
N GLY A 78 -2.98 -0.75 -6.84
CA GLY A 78 -2.96 -2.18 -6.58
C GLY A 78 -3.73 -2.59 -5.35
N SER A 79 -3.77 -3.89 -5.13
CA SER A 79 -4.47 -4.51 -4.01
C SER A 79 -3.87 -5.86 -3.65
N GLY A 80 -4.24 -6.38 -2.49
CA GLY A 80 -3.85 -7.72 -2.05
C GLY A 80 -4.57 -8.13 -0.78
N LEU A 81 -4.60 -9.44 -0.52
CA LEU A 81 -5.13 -10.01 0.72
C LEU A 81 -3.99 -10.41 1.64
N ILE A 82 -4.14 -10.17 2.92
CA ILE A 82 -3.22 -10.58 3.98
C ILE A 82 -4.03 -11.47 4.91
N GLY A 83 -3.80 -12.78 4.82
CA GLY A 83 -4.45 -13.77 5.68
C GLY A 83 -3.50 -14.34 6.72
N PRO A 84 -3.94 -15.34 7.51
CA PRO A 84 -3.11 -15.97 8.54
C PRO A 84 -1.85 -16.65 7.99
N ALA A 85 -1.88 -17.11 6.73
CA ALA A 85 -0.74 -17.70 6.04
C ALA A 85 0.15 -16.65 5.34
N GLY A 86 -0.17 -15.36 5.46
CA GLY A 86 0.53 -14.26 4.82
C GLY A 86 -0.19 -13.68 3.59
N PRO A 87 0.52 -12.85 2.81
CA PRO A 87 0.03 -12.16 1.62
C PRO A 87 -0.34 -13.11 0.46
N THR A 88 -1.49 -12.88 -0.16
CA THR A 88 -2.04 -13.65 -1.29
C THR A 88 -2.83 -12.75 -2.25
N SER A 89 -2.99 -13.17 -3.51
CA SER A 89 -3.86 -12.51 -4.49
C SER A 89 -3.50 -11.03 -4.73
N PHE A 90 -2.21 -10.71 -4.72
CA PHE A 90 -1.72 -9.36 -4.97
C PHE A 90 -1.83 -9.00 -6.45
N THR A 91 -2.35 -7.81 -6.72
CA THR A 91 -2.36 -7.15 -8.03
C THR A 91 -1.59 -5.85 -7.89
N PHE A 92 -0.55 -5.65 -8.69
CA PHE A 92 0.32 -4.49 -8.58
C PHE A 92 0.88 -4.10 -9.96
N PRO A 93 1.35 -2.84 -10.14
CA PRO A 93 1.89 -2.37 -11.40
C PRO A 93 3.22 -3.07 -11.73
N SER A 94 3.14 -4.20 -12.45
CA SER A 94 4.31 -4.95 -12.88
C SER A 94 5.18 -4.09 -13.81
N PRO A 95 6.52 -4.04 -13.60
CA PRO A 95 7.43 -3.31 -14.50
C PRO A 95 7.62 -4.00 -15.85
N LEU A 96 7.19 -5.26 -15.98
CA LEU A 96 7.21 -6.02 -17.23
C LEU A 96 5.82 -6.53 -17.58
N VAL A 97 5.48 -6.47 -18.85
CA VAL A 97 4.33 -7.19 -19.42
C VAL A 97 4.79 -8.61 -19.72
N ILE A 98 4.43 -9.55 -18.85
CA ILE A 98 4.67 -10.98 -19.07
C ILE A 98 3.60 -11.46 -20.05
N ALA A 99 4.01 -11.77 -21.28
CA ALA A 99 3.09 -12.04 -22.40
C ALA A 99 2.58 -13.49 -22.42
N GLY A 100 1.32 -13.67 -22.81
CA GLY A 100 0.60 -14.96 -22.84
C GLY A 100 -0.14 -15.22 -21.51
N PRO A 101 -1.03 -16.22 -21.40
CA PRO A 101 -1.41 -16.70 -20.08
C PRO A 101 -0.11 -17.22 -19.45
N PRO A 102 0.47 -16.54 -18.45
CA PRO A 102 1.60 -17.15 -17.76
C PRO A 102 1.10 -18.51 -17.29
N PRO A 103 1.85 -19.60 -17.54
CA PRO A 103 1.53 -20.85 -16.88
C PRO A 103 1.36 -20.56 -15.39
N VAL A 104 0.24 -21.05 -14.83
CA VAL A 104 -0.27 -20.66 -13.51
C VAL A 104 0.88 -20.68 -12.50
N PRO A 105 1.07 -19.63 -11.70
CA PRO A 105 2.15 -19.60 -10.72
C PRO A 105 2.08 -20.85 -9.84
N HIS A 106 3.19 -21.58 -9.77
CA HIS A 106 3.34 -22.71 -8.86
C HIS A 106 3.96 -22.28 -7.53
N LEU A 107 4.40 -21.01 -7.43
CA LEU A 107 4.97 -20.40 -6.25
C LEU A 107 4.25 -19.07 -6.03
N SER A 108 3.53 -18.91 -4.92
CA SER A 108 2.98 -17.63 -4.49
C SER A 108 2.93 -17.55 -2.97
N GLY A 109 3.19 -16.36 -2.43
CA GLY A 109 3.16 -16.10 -0.98
C GLY A 109 4.08 -14.96 -0.59
N GLY A 110 4.27 -14.75 0.70
CA GLY A 110 5.16 -13.71 1.20
C GLY A 110 5.03 -13.50 2.71
N ALA A 111 5.43 -12.33 3.19
CA ALA A 111 5.40 -12.00 4.61
C ALA A 111 4.65 -10.70 4.88
N PHE A 112 4.02 -10.63 6.05
CA PHE A 112 3.40 -9.41 6.56
C PHE A 112 3.86 -9.22 8.00
N ASP A 113 4.66 -8.19 8.22
CA ASP A 113 5.16 -7.81 9.53
C ASP A 113 4.56 -6.48 9.93
N PHE A 114 4.25 -6.32 11.20
CA PHE A 114 3.55 -5.13 11.68
C PHE A 114 4.01 -4.72 13.07
N LYS A 115 3.72 -3.46 13.42
CA LYS A 115 3.88 -2.91 14.76
C LYS A 115 2.53 -2.44 15.29
N GLY A 116 2.26 -2.75 16.57
CA GLY A 116 1.02 -2.35 17.24
C GLY A 116 -0.07 -3.41 17.07
N ASP A 117 -1.32 -2.96 16.95
CA ASP A 117 -2.48 -3.83 16.77
C ASP A 117 -2.42 -4.55 15.40
N PRO A 118 -2.43 -5.90 15.33
CA PRO A 118 -2.41 -6.65 14.07
C PRO A 118 -3.55 -6.28 13.12
N GLU A 119 -4.71 -5.91 13.65
CA GLU A 119 -5.88 -5.59 12.84
C GLU A 119 -5.92 -4.12 12.41
N ARG A 120 -5.11 -3.27 13.07
CA ARG A 120 -4.94 -1.85 12.81
C ARG A 120 -3.50 -1.43 13.17
N PRO A 121 -2.49 -1.79 12.36
CA PRO A 121 -1.10 -1.56 12.73
C PRO A 121 -0.70 -0.09 12.61
N ASP A 122 0.25 0.34 13.44
CA ASP A 122 0.86 1.69 13.34
C ASP A 122 1.73 1.80 12.09
N ALA A 123 2.43 0.73 11.79
CA ALA A 123 3.26 0.56 10.61
C ALA A 123 3.31 -0.91 10.23
N PHE A 124 3.51 -1.19 8.94
CA PHE A 124 3.68 -2.55 8.45
C PHE A 124 4.66 -2.62 7.27
N THR A 125 5.22 -3.80 7.09
CA THR A 125 5.89 -4.21 5.85
C THR A 125 5.16 -5.39 5.26
N VAL A 126 5.05 -5.40 3.94
CA VAL A 126 4.46 -6.49 3.19
C VAL A 126 5.41 -6.87 2.07
N SER A 127 5.69 -8.16 1.92
CA SER A 127 6.38 -8.72 0.78
C SER A 127 5.48 -9.76 0.14
N TYR A 128 5.49 -9.82 -1.18
CA TYR A 128 4.76 -10.81 -1.95
C TYR A 128 5.61 -11.22 -3.14
N VAL A 129 5.73 -12.51 -3.36
CA VAL A 129 6.36 -13.08 -4.54
C VAL A 129 5.38 -14.05 -5.18
N GLU A 130 5.38 -14.03 -6.51
CA GLU A 130 4.75 -15.07 -7.31
C GLU A 130 5.63 -15.39 -8.49
N GLY A 131 5.59 -16.64 -8.93
CA GLY A 131 6.44 -17.07 -10.01
C GLY A 131 6.15 -18.46 -10.50
N PHE A 132 6.90 -18.79 -11.53
CA PHE A 132 6.78 -20.01 -12.29
C PHE A 132 8.15 -20.45 -12.77
N ILE A 133 8.37 -21.76 -12.77
CA ILE A 133 9.53 -22.40 -13.40
C ILE A 133 8.99 -23.57 -14.23
N CYS A 134 9.27 -23.55 -15.52
CA CYS A 134 8.91 -24.64 -16.41
C CYS A 134 9.80 -25.84 -16.13
N ARG A 135 9.18 -27.00 -15.84
CA ARG A 135 9.88 -28.29 -15.67
C ARG A 135 9.66 -29.25 -16.84
N ALA A 136 9.05 -28.77 -17.92
CA ALA A 136 8.69 -29.53 -19.11
C ALA A 136 9.45 -29.00 -20.34
N THR A 137 9.20 -29.59 -21.51
CA THR A 137 9.77 -29.13 -22.78
C THR A 137 9.22 -27.74 -23.15
N PRO A 138 10.01 -26.89 -23.85
CA PRO A 138 9.64 -25.48 -24.11
C PRO A 138 8.24 -25.23 -24.70
N PRO A 139 7.72 -26.05 -25.65
CA PRO A 139 6.37 -25.83 -26.19
C PRO A 139 5.24 -25.91 -25.14
N VAL A 140 5.41 -26.72 -24.09
CA VAL A 140 4.42 -26.88 -23.01
C VAL A 140 4.24 -25.58 -22.21
N CYS A 141 5.29 -24.76 -22.13
CA CYS A 141 5.34 -23.54 -21.34
C CYS A 141 5.36 -22.28 -22.22
N SER A 142 4.91 -22.38 -23.47
CA SER A 142 4.90 -21.26 -24.42
C SER A 142 6.27 -20.59 -24.61
N GLY A 143 7.36 -21.37 -24.51
CA GLY A 143 8.73 -20.86 -24.61
C GLY A 143 9.24 -20.11 -23.39
N VAL A 144 8.47 -20.02 -22.29
CA VAL A 144 8.89 -19.38 -21.04
C VAL A 144 9.54 -20.43 -20.14
N ALA A 145 10.81 -20.20 -19.77
CA ALA A 145 11.56 -21.04 -18.85
C ALA A 145 11.20 -20.70 -17.39
N MET A 146 11.08 -19.40 -17.09
CA MET A 146 10.80 -18.90 -15.76
C MET A 146 10.18 -17.50 -15.87
N TRP A 147 9.29 -17.17 -14.95
CA TRP A 147 9.00 -15.77 -14.64
C TRP A 147 8.81 -15.58 -13.13
N GLU A 148 9.07 -14.38 -12.65
CA GLU A 148 8.90 -13.99 -11.26
C GLU A 148 8.36 -12.55 -11.21
N ARG A 149 7.41 -12.30 -10.31
CA ARG A 149 6.97 -10.96 -9.92
C ARG A 149 7.06 -10.84 -8.42
N ARG A 150 7.54 -9.69 -7.95
CA ARG A 150 7.71 -9.36 -6.54
C ARG A 150 7.11 -8.00 -6.25
N PHE A 151 6.56 -7.87 -5.06
CA PHE A 151 6.09 -6.63 -4.49
C PHE A 151 6.63 -6.52 -3.07
N ASP A 152 7.19 -5.38 -2.74
CA ASP A 152 7.65 -5.03 -1.40
C ASP A 152 7.08 -3.65 -1.04
N GLY A 153 6.40 -3.55 0.09
CA GLY A 153 5.73 -2.35 0.55
C GLY A 153 6.03 -2.05 2.01
N ARG A 154 6.24 -0.78 2.33
CA ARG A 154 6.35 -0.27 3.71
C ARG A 154 5.32 0.84 3.89
N ALA A 155 4.52 0.72 4.94
CA ALA A 155 3.44 1.64 5.22
C ALA A 155 3.48 2.17 6.65
N THR A 156 3.11 3.44 6.81
CA THR A 156 2.92 4.10 8.12
C THR A 156 1.53 4.69 8.18
N ARG A 157 0.81 4.47 9.29
CA ARG A 157 -0.55 4.97 9.46
C ARG A 157 -0.59 6.48 9.42
N LEU A 158 -1.59 7.02 8.73
CA LEU A 158 -1.94 8.43 8.84
C LEU A 158 -2.63 8.62 10.18
N GLY A 159 -2.06 9.48 11.03
CA GLY A 159 -2.71 9.85 12.27
C GLY A 159 -4.08 10.47 11.98
N ASP A 160 -5.06 10.20 12.85
CA ASP A 160 -6.32 10.95 12.84
C ASP A 160 -6.02 12.42 13.10
N GLN A 161 -5.99 13.25 12.05
CA GLN A 161 -6.15 14.69 12.21
C GLN A 161 -7.62 15.02 12.49
N SER A 162 -8.17 14.39 13.53
CA SER A 162 -9.48 14.70 14.10
C SER A 162 -9.25 15.14 15.54
N GLY A 163 -8.57 16.28 15.69
CA GLY A 163 -8.23 16.86 16.98
C GLY A 163 -7.60 18.21 16.74
N GLY A 164 -8.42 19.26 16.74
CA GLY A 164 -7.97 20.65 16.79
C GLY A 164 -7.16 20.87 18.06
N GLY A 165 -5.87 20.59 18.01
CA GLY A 165 -4.88 21.15 18.91
C GLY A 165 -4.43 22.46 18.27
N VAL A 166 -4.99 23.58 18.72
CA VAL A 166 -4.40 24.90 18.49
C VAL A 166 -2.94 24.78 18.94
N SER A 167 -2.00 24.81 17.98
CA SER A 167 -0.60 25.03 18.29
C SER A 167 -0.48 26.48 18.74
N ILE A 168 -0.73 26.73 20.02
CA ILE A 168 -0.33 27.98 20.66
C ILE A 168 1.19 27.91 20.70
N ARG A 169 1.85 28.47 19.68
CA ARG A 169 3.23 28.90 19.82
C ARG A 169 3.24 29.97 20.91
N SER A 170 3.62 29.59 22.12
CA SER A 170 4.06 30.54 23.14
C SER A 170 5.33 31.21 22.62
N THR A 171 5.17 32.30 21.87
CA THR A 171 6.23 33.29 21.74
C THR A 171 6.32 34.01 23.08
N ALA A 172 7.25 33.57 23.93
CA ALA A 172 7.72 34.43 25.00
C ALA A 172 8.39 35.65 24.34
N ALA A 173 7.73 36.80 24.39
CA ALA A 173 8.32 38.07 24.02
C ALA A 173 9.42 38.38 25.04
N ALA A 174 10.68 38.26 24.63
CA ALA A 174 11.78 38.84 25.37
C ALA A 174 11.69 40.36 25.17
N THR A 175 11.35 41.08 26.22
CA THR A 175 11.44 42.55 26.31
C THR A 175 12.93 42.93 26.38
N PRO A 176 13.51 43.63 25.40
CA PRO A 176 14.80 44.27 25.63
C PRO A 176 14.56 45.56 26.41
N LEU A 177 15.02 45.57 27.66
CA LEU A 177 15.23 46.81 28.42
C LEU A 177 16.29 47.64 27.70
N ALA A 178 15.91 48.85 27.32
CA ALA A 178 16.83 49.88 26.88
C ALA A 178 17.81 50.22 28.01
N SER A 179 19.09 50.34 27.69
CA SER A 179 20.03 51.16 28.44
C SER A 179 20.98 51.82 27.45
N SER A 180 20.91 53.15 27.48
CA SER A 180 21.64 54.15 26.71
C SER A 180 23.11 54.26 27.12
N VAL A 181 23.81 55.18 26.43
CA VAL A 181 25.19 55.67 26.61
C VAL A 181 26.19 54.88 25.77
N GLY A 182 26.91 55.41 24.78
CA GLY A 182 27.13 56.78 24.32
C GLY A 182 28.57 56.88 23.78
N VAL A 183 28.79 57.85 22.89
CA VAL A 183 30.08 58.48 22.52
C VAL A 183 30.85 57.93 21.30
N ASN A 184 30.67 58.68 20.20
CA ASN A 184 31.63 59.33 19.30
C ASN A 184 32.88 58.59 18.77
N GLY A 185 33.08 58.75 17.45
CA GLY A 185 34.40 58.83 16.80
C GLY A 185 34.38 58.20 15.40
N PHE A 186 34.03 58.96 14.35
CA PHE A 186 34.93 59.72 13.45
C PHE A 186 35.46 58.94 12.24
N SER A 187 35.24 59.54 11.05
CA SER A 187 36.04 59.50 9.81
C SER A 187 36.01 58.25 8.91
N THR A 188 35.37 58.33 7.72
CA THR A 188 35.83 58.79 6.36
C THR A 188 36.76 57.80 5.64
N ILE A 189 36.30 57.17 4.54
CA ILE A 189 36.51 57.45 3.09
C ILE A 189 37.40 56.32 2.51
N ASP A 190 37.11 55.95 1.25
CA ASP A 190 37.84 55.07 0.31
C ASP A 190 39.17 54.41 0.74
#